data_AF-A0A814CMU2-F1
#
_entry.id   AF-A0A814CMU2-F1
#
_cell.length_a   1.000
_cell.length_b   1.000
_cell.length_c   1.000
_cell.angle_alpha   90.00
_cell.angle_beta   90.00
_cell.angle_gamma   90.00
#
_symmetry.space_group_name_H-M   'P 1'
#
loop_
_entity.id
_entity.type
_entity.pdbx_description
1 polymer ?
#
loop_
_entity_poly.entity_id
_entity_poly.type
_entity_poly.pdbx_seq_one_letter_code
_entity_poly.pdbx_strand_id
1 'polypeptide(L)'
;MNDRDDFAELVGSARNVTKCSSFYFYGRIRYGTKGEKVEERFLCMDPVRVYICSIKIPVKIESQFNILSIKSIERLNDSHIIIETDAKQSHSLYSLHDKASLQPFLIILIRTIRAVFPHRLQAIVDIRPENEYDRLLRLSNEYFDDKSSDIHICGGFSHRYECACDFYQTQCHRSVQNLVDTVFAHRTSREFTFREFESFNQKDWLPIFGALRHNEWFIKLTIENTKLSSENIDELCVVFRLNKTIKDLRLVNCGLKQDFVTRFANYLPITNIENFDLSNNTFEDK
;
A
#
# COMPACT_ATOMS: atom_id res chain seq x y z
N MET A 1 -3.18 -30.86 -27.13
CA MET A 1 -3.53 -30.17 -25.87
C MET A 1 -3.93 -28.76 -26.25
N ASN A 2 -5.13 -28.33 -25.86
CA ASN A 2 -5.64 -27.01 -26.24
C ASN A 2 -4.93 -25.93 -25.42
N ASP A 3 -4.55 -24.82 -26.03
CA ASP A 3 -3.95 -23.64 -25.35
C ASP A 3 -4.76 -23.17 -24.12
N ARG A 4 -6.07 -23.45 -24.09
CA ARG A 4 -6.96 -23.14 -22.96
C ARG A 4 -6.70 -24.00 -21.72
N ASP A 5 -6.42 -25.28 -21.91
CA ASP A 5 -6.16 -26.21 -20.79
C ASP A 5 -4.82 -25.87 -20.15
N ASP A 6 -3.80 -25.61 -20.97
CA ASP A 6 -2.47 -25.18 -20.51
C ASP A 6 -2.53 -23.83 -19.76
N PHE A 7 -3.40 -22.90 -20.18
CA PHE A 7 -3.58 -21.63 -19.48
C PHE A 7 -4.30 -21.80 -18.13
N ALA A 8 -5.30 -22.68 -18.05
CA ALA A 8 -5.98 -22.98 -16.79
C ALA A 8 -5.03 -23.63 -15.77
N GLU A 9 -4.17 -24.54 -16.22
CA GLU A 9 -3.14 -25.15 -15.37
C GLU A 9 -2.11 -24.12 -14.88
N LEU A 10 -1.68 -23.18 -15.73
CA LEU A 10 -0.81 -22.08 -15.33
C LEU A 10 -1.44 -21.24 -14.22
N VAL A 11 -2.72 -20.87 -14.37
CA VAL A 11 -3.46 -20.12 -13.35
C VAL A 11 -3.53 -20.91 -12.04
N GLY A 12 -3.85 -22.21 -12.11
CA GLY A 12 -3.89 -23.08 -10.93
C GLY A 12 -2.55 -23.17 -10.21
N SER A 13 -1.46 -23.39 -10.98
CA SER A 13 -0.11 -23.44 -10.44
C SER A 13 0.34 -22.09 -9.86
N ALA A 14 -0.03 -20.97 -10.48
CA ALA A 14 0.28 -19.63 -9.99
C ALA A 14 -0.46 -19.34 -8.67
N ARG A 15 -1.74 -19.70 -8.55
CA ARG A 15 -2.52 -19.59 -7.29
C ARG A 15 -1.87 -20.38 -6.16
N ASN A 16 -1.38 -21.58 -6.45
CA ASN A 16 -0.71 -22.42 -5.46
C ASN A 16 0.60 -21.79 -4.94
N VAL A 17 1.46 -21.29 -5.84
CA VAL A 17 2.77 -20.72 -5.42
C VAL A 17 2.63 -19.36 -4.74
N THR A 18 1.66 -18.55 -5.16
CA THR A 18 1.36 -17.24 -4.55
C THR A 18 0.50 -17.35 -3.30
N LYS A 19 -0.12 -18.52 -3.05
CA LYS A 19 -1.15 -18.72 -2.03
C LYS A 19 -2.35 -17.77 -2.19
N CYS A 20 -2.61 -17.31 -3.41
CA CYS A 20 -3.71 -16.42 -3.75
C CYS A 20 -4.89 -17.22 -4.30
N SER A 21 -6.07 -17.09 -3.70
CA SER A 21 -7.28 -17.79 -4.17
C SER A 21 -7.88 -17.14 -5.43
N SER A 22 -7.76 -15.82 -5.57
CA SER A 22 -8.29 -15.07 -6.71
C SER A 22 -7.43 -13.86 -7.04
N PHE A 23 -6.90 -13.84 -8.26
CA PHE A 23 -6.18 -12.68 -8.79
C PHE A 23 -7.16 -11.62 -9.32
N TYR A 24 -6.79 -10.35 -9.15
CA TYR A 24 -7.46 -9.22 -9.80
C TYR A 24 -7.12 -9.12 -11.28
N PHE A 25 -5.91 -9.54 -11.66
CA PHE A 25 -5.48 -9.63 -13.05
C PHE A 25 -4.54 -10.82 -13.24
N TYR A 26 -4.61 -11.47 -14.38
CA TYR A 26 -3.59 -12.42 -14.81
C TYR A 26 -3.55 -12.57 -16.33
N GLY A 27 -2.37 -12.83 -16.87
CA GLY A 27 -2.18 -12.97 -18.31
C GLY A 27 -0.73 -13.25 -18.66
N ARG A 28 -0.52 -13.81 -19.85
CA ARG A 28 0.83 -13.94 -20.41
C ARG A 28 1.26 -12.60 -21.00
N ILE A 29 2.50 -12.21 -20.74
CA ILE A 29 3.14 -10.97 -21.22
C ILE A 29 4.56 -11.30 -21.68
N ARG A 30 5.23 -10.37 -22.34
CA ARG A 30 6.70 -10.39 -22.35
C ARG A 30 7.23 -9.45 -21.29
N TYR A 31 8.29 -9.84 -20.62
CA TYR A 31 8.82 -9.14 -19.47
C TYR A 31 10.35 -9.13 -19.51
N GLY A 32 10.94 -8.03 -19.06
CA GLY A 32 12.37 -7.96 -18.77
C GLY A 32 12.66 -6.87 -17.75
N THR A 33 13.80 -6.98 -17.06
CA THR A 33 14.35 -5.88 -16.27
C THR A 33 15.48 -5.18 -17.04
N LYS A 34 15.93 -4.03 -16.54
CA LYS A 34 16.97 -3.23 -17.21
C LYS A 34 18.24 -4.05 -17.47
N GLY A 35 18.57 -4.26 -18.74
CA GLY A 35 19.76 -5.02 -19.17
C GLY A 35 19.54 -6.52 -19.34
N GLU A 36 18.34 -7.03 -19.05
CA GLU A 36 17.97 -8.43 -19.25
C GLU A 36 17.23 -8.65 -20.57
N LYS A 37 17.28 -9.89 -21.04
CA LYS A 37 16.53 -10.31 -22.23
C LYS A 37 15.03 -10.33 -21.91
N VAL A 38 14.24 -9.76 -22.82
CA VAL A 38 12.78 -9.79 -22.73
C VAL A 38 12.24 -11.15 -23.15
N GLU A 39 11.57 -11.84 -22.23
CA GLU A 39 11.06 -13.19 -22.42
C GLU A 39 9.57 -13.30 -22.05
N GLU A 40 8.90 -14.33 -22.55
CA GLU A 40 7.50 -14.59 -22.20
C GLU A 40 7.38 -15.05 -20.74
N ARG A 41 6.45 -14.43 -20.00
CA ARG A 41 6.17 -14.65 -18.58
C ARG A 41 4.68 -14.63 -18.30
N PHE A 42 4.30 -15.18 -17.16
CA PHE A 42 2.94 -15.10 -16.64
C PHE A 42 2.89 -14.00 -15.58
N LEU A 43 2.15 -12.93 -15.88
CA LEU A 43 1.85 -11.84 -14.95
C LEU A 43 0.59 -12.21 -14.18
N CYS A 44 0.61 -12.10 -12.86
CA CYS A 44 -0.60 -12.12 -12.04
C CYS A 44 -0.52 -11.09 -10.92
N MET A 45 -1.67 -10.61 -10.48
CA MET A 45 -1.79 -9.57 -9.47
C MET A 45 -2.92 -9.89 -8.52
N ASP A 46 -2.64 -9.80 -7.22
CA ASP A 46 -3.63 -9.88 -6.16
C ASP A 46 -3.89 -8.46 -5.58
N PRO A 47 -4.66 -8.29 -4.50
CA PRO A 47 -4.93 -6.95 -3.94
C PRO A 47 -3.71 -6.20 -3.42
N VAL A 48 -2.54 -6.84 -3.27
CA VAL A 48 -1.37 -6.29 -2.56
C VAL A 48 -0.08 -6.37 -3.39
N ARG A 49 0.06 -7.37 -4.25
CA ARG A 49 1.29 -7.67 -5.01
C ARG A 49 1.03 -7.93 -6.48
N VAL A 50 2.04 -7.57 -7.26
CA VAL A 50 2.23 -8.02 -8.64
C VAL A 50 3.31 -9.09 -8.66
N TYR A 51 3.04 -10.18 -9.37
CA TYR A 51 3.94 -11.33 -9.53
C TYR A 51 4.27 -11.53 -11.01
N ILE A 52 5.54 -11.79 -11.28
CA ILE A 52 6.06 -12.21 -12.56
C ILE A 52 6.57 -13.64 -12.40
N CYS A 53 5.93 -14.54 -13.13
CA CYS A 53 6.10 -15.97 -12.98
C CYS A 53 6.59 -16.63 -14.26
N SER A 54 7.29 -17.76 -14.13
CA SER A 54 7.67 -18.60 -15.27
C SER A 54 6.44 -19.18 -15.97
N ILE A 55 6.51 -19.40 -17.28
CA ILE A 55 5.45 -20.10 -18.04
C ILE A 55 5.55 -21.63 -18.01
N LYS A 56 6.56 -22.18 -17.32
CA LYS A 56 6.71 -23.64 -17.15
C LYS A 56 5.97 -24.09 -15.89
N ILE A 57 5.22 -25.19 -15.98
CA ILE A 57 4.57 -25.83 -14.83
C ILE A 57 5.55 -26.85 -14.21
N PRO A 58 5.74 -26.88 -12.87
CA PRO A 58 5.16 -25.97 -11.88
C PRO A 58 5.75 -24.56 -11.99
N VAL A 59 4.85 -23.58 -11.91
CA VAL A 59 5.18 -22.16 -12.00
C VAL A 59 6.08 -21.73 -10.85
N LYS A 60 7.12 -20.95 -11.16
CA LYS A 60 8.00 -20.30 -10.19
C LYS A 60 7.83 -18.79 -10.24
N ILE A 61 7.87 -18.14 -9.08
CA ILE A 61 7.92 -16.68 -8.97
C ILE A 61 9.35 -16.26 -9.29
N GLU A 62 9.52 -15.48 -10.36
CA GLU A 62 10.83 -14.96 -10.79
C GLU A 62 11.05 -13.53 -10.29
N SER A 63 9.98 -12.74 -10.25
CA SER A 63 10.00 -11.39 -9.67
C SER A 63 8.65 -11.07 -9.04
N GLN A 64 8.65 -10.18 -8.06
CA GLN A 64 7.43 -9.70 -7.40
C GLN A 64 7.69 -8.36 -6.73
N PHE A 65 6.64 -7.55 -6.64
CA PHE A 65 6.68 -6.29 -5.90
C PHE A 65 5.32 -5.95 -5.31
N ASN A 66 5.35 -5.28 -4.16
CA ASN A 66 4.16 -4.78 -3.49
C ASN A 66 3.69 -3.49 -4.19
N ILE A 67 2.37 -3.29 -4.33
CA ILE A 67 1.80 -2.12 -5.01
C ILE A 67 2.21 -0.79 -4.36
N LEU A 68 2.49 -0.77 -3.05
CA LEU A 68 2.94 0.40 -2.29
C LEU A 68 4.41 0.75 -2.58
N SER A 69 5.18 -0.19 -3.14
CA SER A 69 6.57 0.05 -3.53
C SER A 69 6.71 0.73 -4.89
N ILE A 70 5.61 0.85 -5.65
CA ILE A 70 5.61 1.50 -6.97
C ILE A 70 5.87 3.00 -6.79
N LYS A 71 6.83 3.51 -7.56
CA LYS A 71 7.24 4.92 -7.55
C LYS A 71 6.94 5.63 -8.86
N SER A 72 7.07 4.94 -9.99
CA SER A 72 6.64 5.50 -11.27
C SER A 72 6.00 4.44 -12.17
N ILE A 73 5.08 4.88 -13.01
CA ILE A 73 4.46 4.10 -14.08
C ILE A 73 4.59 4.93 -15.35
N GLU A 74 5.35 4.44 -16.31
CA GLU A 74 5.57 5.10 -17.60
C GLU A 74 4.98 4.25 -18.72
N ARG A 75 3.93 4.75 -19.38
CA ARG A 75 3.34 4.13 -20.56
C ARG A 75 4.05 4.67 -21.81
N LEU A 76 4.86 3.83 -22.44
CA LEU A 76 5.55 4.19 -23.68
C LEU A 76 4.61 4.06 -24.90
N ASN A 77 3.74 3.05 -24.89
CA ASN A 77 2.64 2.88 -25.85
C ASN A 77 1.60 1.89 -25.27
N ASP A 78 0.56 1.56 -26.05
CA ASP A 78 -0.53 0.65 -25.60
C ASP A 78 -0.05 -0.76 -25.23
N SER A 79 1.10 -1.16 -25.75
CA SER A 79 1.68 -2.50 -25.63
C SER A 79 2.95 -2.53 -24.79
N HIS A 80 3.42 -1.40 -24.25
CA HIS A 80 4.66 -1.33 -23.46
C HIS A 80 4.55 -0.34 -22.30
N ILE A 81 4.74 -0.85 -21.09
CA ILE A 81 4.72 -0.10 -19.83
C ILE A 81 5.99 -0.39 -19.04
N ILE A 82 6.53 0.64 -18.41
CA ILE A 82 7.62 0.54 -17.44
C ILE A 82 7.07 0.86 -16.06
N ILE A 83 7.39 0.03 -15.07
CA ILE A 83 7.07 0.25 -13.66
C ILE A 83 8.38 0.31 -12.88
N GLU A 84 8.58 1.38 -12.12
CA GLU A 84 9.73 1.52 -11.22
C GLU A 84 9.29 1.38 -9.77
N THR A 85 10.08 0.65 -8.98
CA THR A 85 9.82 0.41 -7.55
C THR A 85 10.92 0.99 -6.65
N ASP A 86 10.66 1.06 -5.35
CA ASP A 86 11.59 1.57 -4.32
C ASP A 86 12.97 0.92 -4.33
N ALA A 87 13.08 -0.33 -4.81
CA ALA A 87 14.36 -1.03 -4.95
C ALA A 87 15.18 -0.55 -6.18
N LYS A 88 14.78 0.53 -6.85
CA LYS A 88 15.31 0.98 -8.17
C LYS A 88 15.26 -0.11 -9.24
N GLN A 89 14.35 -1.08 -9.08
CA GLN A 89 14.08 -2.08 -10.10
C GLN A 89 13.12 -1.49 -11.11
N SER A 90 13.49 -1.59 -12.39
CA SER A 90 12.69 -1.16 -13.53
C SER A 90 12.16 -2.39 -14.24
N HIS A 91 10.84 -2.54 -14.22
CA HIS A 91 10.10 -3.65 -14.80
C HIS A 91 9.52 -3.20 -16.14
N SER A 92 10.00 -3.77 -17.25
CA SER A 92 9.46 -3.50 -18.59
C SER A 92 8.47 -4.60 -18.98
N LEU A 93 7.20 -4.23 -19.12
CA LEU A 93 6.10 -5.12 -19.45
C LEU A 93 5.66 -4.84 -20.88
N TYR A 94 5.58 -5.89 -21.70
CA TYR A 94 5.14 -5.84 -23.08
C TYR A 94 3.94 -6.77 -23.27
N SER A 95 2.99 -6.39 -24.11
CA SER A 95 1.95 -7.31 -24.55
C SER A 95 2.56 -8.49 -25.32
N LEU A 96 1.88 -9.64 -25.31
CA LEU A 96 2.30 -10.80 -26.11
C LEU A 96 2.24 -10.55 -27.63
N HIS A 97 1.29 -9.73 -28.05
CA HIS A 97 1.05 -9.39 -29.45
C HIS A 97 1.12 -7.88 -29.61
N ASP A 98 1.74 -7.40 -30.69
CA ASP A 98 1.94 -5.96 -30.96
C ASP A 98 0.65 -5.14 -31.03
N LYS A 99 -0.52 -5.80 -31.15
CA LYS A 99 -1.85 -5.17 -31.14
C LYS A 99 -2.62 -5.32 -29.83
N ALA A 100 -2.15 -6.16 -28.90
CA ALA A 100 -2.79 -6.35 -27.61
C ALA A 100 -2.39 -5.22 -26.66
N SER A 101 -3.35 -4.70 -25.90
CA SER A 101 -3.11 -3.59 -24.97
C SER A 101 -2.89 -4.08 -23.54
N LEU A 102 -1.94 -3.48 -22.84
CA LEU A 102 -1.75 -3.63 -21.40
C LEU A 102 -2.65 -2.70 -20.57
N GLN A 103 -3.54 -1.93 -21.22
CA GLN A 103 -4.45 -1.01 -20.56
C GLN A 103 -5.35 -1.67 -19.49
N PRO A 104 -5.92 -2.88 -19.69
CA PRO A 104 -6.72 -3.52 -18.64
C PRO A 104 -5.91 -3.74 -17.35
N PHE A 105 -4.65 -4.15 -17.47
CA PHE A 105 -3.76 -4.29 -16.32
C PHE A 105 -3.53 -2.95 -15.63
N LEU A 106 -3.24 -1.88 -16.38
CA LEU A 106 -3.07 -0.54 -15.79
C LEU A 106 -4.32 -0.05 -15.07
N ILE A 107 -5.50 -0.21 -15.65
CA ILE A 107 -6.77 0.21 -15.03
C ILE A 107 -6.95 -0.50 -13.68
N ILE A 108 -6.72 -1.82 -13.65
CA ILE A 108 -6.87 -2.61 -12.43
C ILE A 108 -5.77 -2.22 -11.43
N LEU A 109 -4.51 -2.06 -11.85
CA LEU A 109 -3.42 -1.64 -10.98
C LEU A 109 -3.70 -0.27 -10.32
N ILE A 110 -4.09 0.72 -11.13
CA ILE A 110 -4.46 2.05 -10.64
C ILE A 110 -5.66 1.99 -9.71
N ARG A 111 -6.67 1.19 -10.04
CA ARG A 111 -7.82 0.93 -9.16
C ARG A 111 -7.40 0.32 -7.83
N THR A 112 -6.50 -0.67 -7.81
CA THR A 112 -5.99 -1.28 -6.58
C THR A 112 -5.22 -0.27 -5.75
N ILE A 113 -4.33 0.52 -6.36
CA ILE A 113 -3.59 1.58 -5.64
C ILE A 113 -4.56 2.63 -5.09
N ARG A 114 -5.62 3.00 -5.84
CA ARG A 114 -6.65 3.94 -5.38
C ARG A 114 -7.53 3.37 -4.26
N ALA A 115 -7.78 2.07 -4.23
CA ALA A 115 -8.48 1.45 -3.11
C ALA A 115 -7.70 1.61 -1.79
N VAL A 116 -6.36 1.66 -1.87
CA VAL A 116 -5.48 2.01 -0.75
C VAL A 116 -5.37 3.53 -0.58
N PHE A 117 -5.29 4.30 -1.67
CA PHE A 117 -5.00 5.74 -1.67
C PHE A 117 -5.95 6.56 -2.58
N PRO A 118 -7.23 6.74 -2.18
CA PRO A 118 -8.29 7.21 -3.09
C PRO A 118 -8.04 8.60 -3.67
N HIS A 119 -7.37 9.49 -2.93
CA HIS A 119 -7.13 10.88 -3.32
C HIS A 119 -5.64 11.27 -3.38
N ARG A 120 -4.72 10.30 -3.30
CA ARG A 120 -3.27 10.57 -3.18
C ARG A 120 -2.41 9.92 -4.24
N LEU A 121 -3.00 9.31 -5.26
CA LEU A 121 -2.28 8.59 -6.31
C LEU A 121 -1.11 9.39 -6.90
N GLN A 122 -1.34 10.63 -7.35
CA GLN A 122 -0.31 11.49 -7.97
C GLN A 122 0.82 11.88 -7.00
N ALA A 123 0.56 11.88 -5.69
CA ALA A 123 1.56 12.19 -4.68
C ALA A 123 2.44 10.97 -4.34
N ILE A 124 2.01 9.76 -4.71
CA ILE A 124 2.66 8.50 -4.34
C ILE A 124 3.32 7.84 -5.55
N VAL A 125 2.71 7.98 -6.73
CA VAL A 125 3.16 7.37 -7.99
C VAL A 125 3.26 8.44 -9.08
N ASP A 126 4.44 8.61 -9.64
CA ASP A 126 4.68 9.41 -10.83
C ASP A 126 4.16 8.67 -12.08
N ILE A 127 3.07 9.17 -12.69
CA ILE A 127 2.45 8.56 -13.87
C ILE A 127 2.82 9.38 -15.11
N ARG A 128 3.51 8.72 -16.05
CA ARG A 128 4.02 9.33 -17.29
C ARG A 128 3.44 8.63 -18.53
N PRO A 129 3.20 9.36 -19.64
CA PRO A 129 3.22 10.83 -19.75
C PRO A 129 2.10 11.50 -18.93
N GLU A 130 2.21 12.80 -18.69
CA GLU A 130 1.34 13.56 -17.76
C GLU A 130 -0.16 13.42 -18.09
N ASN A 131 -0.52 13.32 -19.38
CA ASN A 131 -1.89 13.11 -19.84
C ASN A 131 -2.46 11.71 -19.55
N GLU A 132 -1.62 10.72 -19.20
CA GLU A 132 -2.09 9.38 -18.82
C GLU A 132 -2.71 9.37 -17.42
N TYR A 133 -2.32 10.27 -16.52
CA TYR A 133 -2.90 10.33 -15.18
C TYR A 133 -4.41 10.53 -15.22
N ASP A 134 -4.88 11.59 -15.87
CA ASP A 134 -6.31 11.91 -15.97
C ASP A 134 -7.09 10.83 -16.72
N ARG A 135 -6.47 10.23 -17.74
CA ARG A 135 -7.07 9.15 -18.51
C ARG A 135 -7.27 7.90 -17.65
N LEU A 136 -6.23 7.43 -16.96
CA LEU A 136 -6.29 6.27 -16.09
C LEU A 136 -7.22 6.53 -14.90
N LEU A 137 -7.27 7.76 -14.39
CA LEU A 137 -8.20 8.15 -13.35
C LEU A 137 -9.65 8.01 -13.82
N ARG A 138 -10.01 8.58 -14.97
CA ARG A 138 -11.36 8.45 -15.57
C ARG A 138 -11.72 6.99 -15.82
N LEU A 139 -10.83 6.24 -16.48
CA LEU A 139 -11.05 4.82 -16.75
C LEU A 139 -11.19 4.02 -15.46
N SER A 140 -10.35 4.27 -14.46
CA SER A 140 -10.47 3.56 -13.18
C SER A 140 -11.84 3.76 -12.55
N ASN A 141 -12.40 4.98 -12.61
CA ASN A 141 -13.72 5.34 -12.06
C ASN A 141 -14.89 4.73 -12.85
N GLU A 142 -14.82 4.63 -14.18
CA GLU A 142 -15.85 3.99 -14.99
C GLU A 142 -16.05 2.50 -14.64
N TYR A 143 -14.99 1.84 -14.15
CA TYR A 143 -15.01 0.46 -13.66
C TYR A 143 -14.94 0.37 -12.11
N PHE A 144 -15.03 1.50 -11.40
CA PHE A 144 -15.04 1.55 -9.94
C PHE A 144 -16.48 1.59 -9.44
N ASP A 145 -17.03 0.43 -9.07
CA ASP A 145 -18.28 0.41 -8.31
C ASP A 145 -17.93 0.73 -6.85
N ASP A 146 -18.15 1.98 -6.44
CA ASP A 146 -17.90 2.54 -5.09
C ASP A 146 -18.77 1.91 -3.98
N LYS A 147 -19.51 0.85 -4.32
CA LYS A 147 -20.54 0.21 -3.49
C LYS A 147 -20.02 -0.86 -2.53
N SER A 148 -18.73 -1.17 -2.51
CA SER A 148 -18.20 -2.06 -1.46
C SER A 148 -18.14 -1.29 -0.14
N SER A 149 -19.10 -1.58 0.76
CA SER A 149 -19.22 -1.02 2.11
C SER A 149 -17.91 -1.03 2.91
N ASP A 150 -17.06 -2.02 2.67
CA ASP A 150 -15.84 -2.27 3.44
C ASP A 150 -14.70 -1.30 3.10
N ILE A 151 -14.70 -0.71 1.90
CA ILE A 151 -13.73 0.33 1.52
C ILE A 151 -13.96 1.62 2.34
N HIS A 152 -15.17 1.80 2.90
CA HIS A 152 -15.56 3.00 3.63
C HIS A 152 -15.37 2.90 5.14
N ILE A 153 -15.28 1.69 5.72
CA ILE A 153 -15.17 1.53 7.18
C ILE A 153 -13.84 2.07 7.68
N CYS A 154 -13.91 3.03 8.59
CA CYS A 154 -12.74 3.77 9.07
C CYS A 154 -11.87 4.30 7.92
N GLY A 155 -12.50 4.70 6.81
CA GLY A 155 -11.86 5.18 5.59
C GLY A 155 -11.09 4.11 4.82
N GLY A 156 -11.32 2.81 5.05
CA GLY A 156 -10.63 1.70 4.38
C GLY A 156 -9.38 1.22 5.12
N PHE A 157 -9.33 1.39 6.45
CA PHE A 157 -8.15 1.07 7.26
C PHE A 157 -7.71 -0.40 7.09
N SER A 158 -8.63 -1.35 7.18
CA SER A 158 -8.32 -2.79 7.17
C SER A 158 -7.61 -3.25 5.89
N HIS A 159 -8.00 -2.68 4.74
CA HIS A 159 -7.34 -2.97 3.47
C HIS A 159 -5.94 -2.35 3.41
N ARG A 160 -5.77 -1.11 3.87
CA ARG A 160 -4.43 -0.49 3.94
C ARG A 160 -3.50 -1.25 4.90
N TYR A 161 -4.04 -1.72 6.02
CA TYR A 161 -3.30 -2.51 6.99
C TYR A 161 -2.80 -3.82 6.39
N GLU A 162 -3.64 -4.53 5.62
CA GLU A 162 -3.23 -5.73 4.90
C GLU A 162 -2.09 -5.44 3.91
N CYS A 163 -2.22 -4.37 3.11
CA CYS A 163 -1.14 -3.96 2.20
C CYS A 163 0.14 -3.56 2.92
N ALA A 164 0.02 -2.91 4.08
CA ALA A 164 1.15 -2.49 4.90
C ALA A 164 1.82 -3.69 5.59
N CYS A 165 1.07 -4.69 6.05
CA CYS A 165 1.62 -5.92 6.64
C CYS A 165 2.56 -6.61 5.65
N ASP A 166 2.12 -6.75 4.41
CA ASP A 166 2.93 -7.33 3.34
C ASP A 166 4.18 -6.49 3.03
N PHE A 167 4.04 -5.15 3.00
CA PHE A 167 5.16 -4.23 2.77
C PHE A 167 6.22 -4.32 3.88
N TYR A 168 5.80 -4.35 5.14
CA TYR A 168 6.70 -4.50 6.30
C TYR A 168 7.12 -5.94 6.57
N GLN A 169 6.63 -6.91 5.79
CA GLN A 169 6.89 -8.34 5.99
C GLN A 169 6.51 -8.83 7.40
N THR A 170 5.36 -8.36 7.87
CA THR A 170 4.78 -8.70 9.18
C THR A 170 3.53 -9.56 9.01
N GLN A 171 3.12 -10.26 10.06
CA GLN A 171 1.89 -11.04 10.02
C GLN A 171 0.68 -10.10 9.97
N CYS A 172 -0.24 -10.35 9.02
CA CYS A 172 -1.54 -9.68 9.02
C CYS A 172 -2.43 -10.29 10.10
N HIS A 173 -2.78 -9.49 11.10
CA HIS A 173 -3.62 -9.93 12.21
C HIS A 173 -5.09 -9.58 11.95
N ARG A 174 -5.94 -10.59 11.73
CA ARG A 174 -7.39 -10.40 11.59
C ARG A 174 -8.03 -9.72 12.81
N SER A 175 -7.44 -9.88 14.00
CA SER A 175 -7.88 -9.18 15.21
C SER A 175 -7.76 -7.66 15.09
N VAL A 176 -6.72 -7.15 14.41
CA VAL A 176 -6.56 -5.70 14.16
C VAL A 176 -7.66 -5.20 13.24
N GLN A 177 -7.91 -5.89 12.13
CA GLN A 177 -8.99 -5.54 11.19
C GLN A 177 -10.36 -5.58 11.88
N ASN A 178 -10.67 -6.68 12.57
CA ASN A 178 -11.92 -6.83 13.31
C ASN A 178 -12.11 -5.72 14.34
N LEU A 179 -11.07 -5.36 15.09
CA LEU A 179 -11.13 -4.30 16.09
C LEU A 179 -11.44 -2.94 15.44
N VAL A 180 -10.84 -2.64 14.29
CA VAL A 180 -11.11 -1.39 13.58
C VAL A 180 -12.49 -1.37 12.95
N ASP A 181 -12.90 -2.47 12.32
CA ASP A 181 -14.17 -2.56 11.60
C ASP A 181 -15.38 -2.66 12.53
N THR A 182 -15.17 -3.06 13.79
CA THR A 182 -16.24 -3.16 14.79
C THR A 182 -16.13 -2.07 15.85
N VAL A 183 -15.05 -1.99 16.61
CA VAL A 183 -14.98 -1.09 17.77
C VAL A 183 -14.72 0.34 17.34
N PHE A 184 -13.69 0.58 16.51
CA PHE A 184 -13.36 1.95 16.08
C PHE A 184 -14.42 2.55 15.16
N ALA A 185 -15.00 1.75 14.26
CA ALA A 185 -16.04 2.19 13.34
C ALA A 185 -17.27 2.80 14.04
N HIS A 186 -17.60 2.31 15.24
CA HIS A 186 -18.75 2.77 16.02
C HIS A 186 -18.38 3.90 17.01
N ARG A 187 -17.11 4.30 17.12
CA ARG A 187 -16.67 5.41 17.98
C ARG A 187 -16.85 6.75 17.27
N THR A 188 -17.70 7.60 17.82
CA THR A 188 -17.94 8.97 17.30
C THR A 188 -16.72 9.89 17.42
N SER A 189 -15.79 9.60 18.34
CA SER A 189 -14.57 10.39 18.55
C SER A 189 -13.61 10.36 17.36
N ARG A 190 -13.70 9.34 16.49
CA ARG A 190 -12.75 9.11 15.38
C ARG A 190 -11.29 9.15 15.87
N GLU A 191 -11.07 8.66 17.08
CA GLU A 191 -9.77 8.52 17.72
C GLU A 191 -9.20 7.14 17.46
N PHE A 192 -7.97 7.08 16.95
CA PHE A 192 -7.17 5.87 16.89
C PHE A 192 -6.27 5.82 18.13
N THR A 193 -6.56 4.90 19.06
CA THR A 193 -5.80 4.74 20.29
C THR A 193 -5.01 3.44 20.28
N PHE A 194 -3.72 3.53 20.59
CA PHE A 194 -2.83 2.37 20.64
C PHE A 194 -3.02 1.48 21.87
N ARG A 195 -3.86 1.93 22.83
CA ARG A 195 -4.23 1.14 24.00
C ARG A 195 -4.82 -0.22 23.64
N GLU A 196 -5.62 -0.28 22.57
CA GLU A 196 -6.25 -1.52 22.10
C GLU A 196 -5.23 -2.50 21.48
N PHE A 197 -3.99 -2.07 21.24
CA PHE A 197 -2.93 -2.83 20.58
C PHE A 197 -1.70 -3.08 21.50
N GLU A 198 -1.79 -2.77 22.80
CA GLU A 198 -0.69 -2.92 23.77
C GLU A 198 -0.20 -4.36 23.91
N SER A 199 -1.05 -5.35 23.64
CA SER A 199 -0.67 -6.77 23.68
C SER A 199 0.17 -7.22 22.48
N PHE A 200 0.25 -6.42 21.42
CA PHE A 200 1.03 -6.75 20.23
C PHE A 200 2.49 -6.32 20.39
N ASN A 201 3.39 -6.97 19.66
CA ASN A 201 4.78 -6.55 19.66
C ASN A 201 4.93 -5.21 18.92
N GLN A 202 5.94 -4.42 19.29
CA GLN A 202 6.22 -3.14 18.63
C GLN A 202 6.41 -3.28 17.11
N LYS A 203 6.91 -4.41 16.59
CA LYS A 203 7.03 -4.64 15.15
C LYS A 203 5.69 -4.73 14.43
N ASP A 204 4.67 -5.24 15.11
CA ASP A 204 3.31 -5.39 14.55
C ASP A 204 2.59 -4.03 14.46
N TRP A 205 3.14 -2.98 15.08
CA TRP A 205 2.61 -1.61 15.01
C TRP A 205 3.04 -0.87 13.73
N LEU A 206 4.16 -1.25 13.12
CA LEU A 206 4.62 -0.65 11.85
C LEU A 206 3.55 -0.67 10.75
N PRO A 207 2.88 -1.80 10.44
CA PRO A 207 1.80 -1.81 9.46
C PRO A 207 0.56 -1.02 9.90
N ILE A 208 0.30 -0.89 11.21
CA ILE A 208 -0.78 -0.05 11.74
C ILE A 208 -0.50 1.42 11.42
N PHE A 209 0.72 1.90 11.69
CA PHE A 209 1.12 3.25 11.28
C PHE A 209 1.12 3.42 9.76
N GLY A 210 1.58 2.42 9.01
CA GLY A 210 1.53 2.41 7.55
C GLY A 210 0.12 2.65 7.02
N ALA A 211 -0.89 2.01 7.62
CA ALA A 211 -2.29 2.21 7.29
C ALA A 211 -2.81 3.61 7.63
N LEU A 212 -2.24 4.28 8.64
CA LEU A 212 -2.60 5.64 9.04
C LEU A 212 -2.00 6.73 8.15
N ARG A 213 -0.91 6.48 7.41
CA ARG A 213 -0.21 7.50 6.60
C ARG A 213 -1.12 8.32 5.67
N HIS A 214 -2.13 7.68 5.09
CA HIS A 214 -3.09 8.31 4.18
C HIS A 214 -4.54 8.04 4.61
N ASN A 215 -4.77 7.69 5.87
CA ASN A 215 -6.11 7.48 6.38
C ASN A 215 -6.85 8.82 6.50
N GLU A 216 -8.07 8.87 5.98
CA GLU A 216 -8.92 10.06 5.94
C GLU A 216 -10.07 10.00 6.96
N TRP A 217 -10.06 8.99 7.82
CA TRP A 217 -11.07 8.78 8.85
C TRP A 217 -10.63 9.23 10.24
N PHE A 218 -9.45 8.85 10.72
CA PHE A 218 -9.05 9.17 12.08
C PHE A 218 -8.56 10.62 12.18
N ILE A 219 -9.20 11.38 13.07
CA ILE A 219 -8.85 12.80 13.33
C ILE A 219 -8.00 12.96 14.58
N LYS A 220 -7.94 11.93 15.43
CA LYS A 220 -7.13 11.92 16.65
C LYS A 220 -6.28 10.66 16.71
N LEU A 221 -5.01 10.80 17.08
CA LEU A 221 -4.08 9.70 17.30
C LEU A 221 -3.56 9.75 18.73
N THR A 222 -3.75 8.67 19.49
CA THR A 222 -3.37 8.58 20.90
C THR A 222 -2.49 7.37 21.17
N ILE A 223 -1.34 7.61 21.78
CA ILE A 223 -0.41 6.60 22.31
C ILE A 223 -0.03 7.07 23.71
N GLU A 224 -0.26 6.23 24.71
CA GLU A 224 0.04 6.58 26.09
C GLU A 224 0.73 5.43 26.81
N ASN A 225 1.61 5.75 27.76
CA ASN A 225 2.20 4.80 28.70
C ASN A 225 2.92 3.60 28.07
N THR A 226 3.39 3.74 26.83
CA THR A 226 4.12 2.71 26.11
C THR A 226 5.34 3.31 25.43
N LYS A 227 6.52 2.79 25.76
CA LYS A 227 7.77 3.22 25.16
C LYS A 227 7.84 2.78 23.69
N LEU A 228 7.91 3.75 22.78
CA LEU A 228 8.03 3.49 21.35
C LEU A 228 9.46 3.04 20.98
N SER A 229 9.56 2.04 20.11
CA SER A 229 10.82 1.68 19.46
C SER A 229 11.28 2.77 18.49
N SER A 230 12.57 2.79 18.13
CA SER A 230 13.09 3.72 17.11
C SER A 230 12.40 3.55 15.76
N GLU A 231 12.13 2.31 15.34
CA GLU A 231 11.42 1.99 14.10
C GLU A 231 10.00 2.59 14.10
N ASN A 232 9.27 2.48 15.22
CA ASN A 232 7.93 3.07 15.34
C ASN A 232 7.96 4.59 15.36
N ILE A 233 8.99 5.20 15.97
CA ILE A 233 9.18 6.65 15.94
C ILE A 233 9.44 7.15 14.51
N ASP A 234 10.29 6.44 13.76
CA ASP A 234 10.56 6.76 12.36
C ASP A 234 9.32 6.65 11.50
N GLU A 235 8.55 5.58 11.70
CA GLU A 235 7.32 5.35 10.96
C GLU A 235 6.23 6.38 11.31
N LEU A 236 6.11 6.75 12.59
CA LEU A 236 5.23 7.82 13.04
C LEU A 236 5.60 9.17 12.42
N CYS A 237 6.89 9.47 12.23
CA CYS A 237 7.30 10.66 11.48
C CYS A 237 6.84 10.63 10.02
N VAL A 238 6.83 9.45 9.39
CA VAL A 238 6.27 9.31 8.04
C VAL A 238 4.77 9.60 8.04
N VAL A 239 4.03 9.14 9.07
CA VAL A 239 2.61 9.49 9.24
C VAL A 239 2.43 11.00 9.32
N PHE A 240 3.23 11.74 10.10
CA PHE A 240 3.10 13.21 10.17
C PHE A 240 3.39 13.90 8.84
N ARG A 241 4.38 13.42 8.09
CA ARG A 241 4.70 14.00 6.78
C ARG A 241 3.55 13.83 5.78
N LEU A 242 2.86 12.70 5.81
CA LEU A 242 1.91 12.28 4.76
C LEU A 242 0.43 12.46 5.13
N ASN A 243 0.06 12.24 6.39
CA ASN A 243 -1.32 12.33 6.85
C ASN A 243 -1.75 13.79 6.97
N LYS A 244 -2.91 14.14 6.38
CA LYS A 244 -3.51 15.49 6.44
C LYS A 244 -4.89 15.46 7.11
N THR A 245 -5.16 14.45 7.92
CA THR A 245 -6.47 14.21 8.54
C THR A 245 -6.40 14.39 10.05
N ILE A 246 -5.31 13.94 10.66
CA ILE A 246 -5.09 14.02 12.11
C ILE A 246 -4.94 15.49 12.52
N LYS A 247 -5.75 15.88 13.51
CA LYS A 247 -5.83 17.20 14.11
C LYS A 247 -5.41 17.21 15.58
N ASP A 248 -5.60 16.10 16.28
CA ASP A 248 -5.25 15.95 17.70
C ASP A 248 -4.26 14.79 17.86
N LEU A 249 -3.09 15.08 18.43
CA LEU A 249 -2.01 14.12 18.64
C LEU A 249 -1.65 14.01 20.13
N ARG A 250 -1.78 12.83 20.71
CA ARG A 250 -1.44 12.58 22.10
C ARG A 250 -0.40 11.47 22.19
N LEU A 251 0.83 11.81 22.59
CA LEU A 251 1.97 10.90 22.75
C LEU A 251 2.53 11.05 24.16
N VAL A 252 1.81 10.53 25.15
CA VAL A 252 2.10 10.77 26.57
C VAL A 252 2.90 9.61 27.14
N ASN A 253 4.02 9.91 27.81
CA ASN A 253 4.87 8.87 28.41
C ASN A 253 5.27 7.78 27.39
N CYS A 254 5.71 8.20 26.20
CA CYS A 254 6.08 7.34 25.09
C CYS A 254 7.59 7.08 24.99
N GLY A 255 8.38 7.57 25.95
CA GLY A 255 9.84 7.50 25.94
C GLY A 255 10.48 8.31 24.80
N LEU A 256 9.80 9.36 24.33
CA LEU A 256 10.28 10.27 23.30
C LEU A 256 11.48 11.08 23.82
N LYS A 257 12.39 11.44 22.91
CA LYS A 257 13.60 12.21 23.18
C LYS A 257 13.60 13.53 22.41
N GLN A 258 14.55 14.41 22.71
CA GLN A 258 14.67 15.74 22.09
C GLN A 258 14.75 15.72 20.55
N ASP A 259 15.39 14.70 19.96
CA ASP A 259 15.45 14.52 18.50
C ASP A 259 14.05 14.39 17.87
N PHE A 260 13.14 13.67 18.53
CA PHE A 260 11.76 13.55 18.07
C PHE A 260 11.06 14.91 18.03
N VAL A 261 11.22 15.73 19.07
CA VAL A 261 10.60 17.07 19.13
C VAL A 261 11.09 17.94 17.99
N THR A 262 12.39 17.91 17.71
CA THR A 262 13.00 18.65 16.60
C THR A 262 12.42 18.21 15.25
N ARG A 263 12.31 16.90 15.02
CA ARG A 263 11.70 16.33 13.81
C ARG A 263 10.23 16.69 13.70
N PHE A 264 9.47 16.55 14.78
CA PHE A 264 8.04 16.84 14.83
C PHE A 264 7.76 18.32 14.54
N ALA A 265 8.54 19.23 15.13
CA ALA A 265 8.44 20.66 14.88
C ALA A 265 8.61 21.01 13.38
N ASN A 266 9.51 20.32 12.66
CA ASN A 266 9.68 20.51 11.23
C ASN A 266 8.47 20.04 10.39
N TYR A 267 7.65 19.13 10.93
CA TYR A 267 6.44 18.65 10.25
C TYR A 267 5.20 19.48 10.57
N LEU A 268 5.15 20.21 11.69
CA LEU A 268 3.99 21.03 12.07
C LEU A 268 3.50 21.97 10.95
N PRO A 269 4.36 22.68 10.18
CA PRO A 269 3.89 23.57 9.12
C PRO A 269 3.16 22.87 7.97
N ILE A 270 3.33 21.56 7.82
CA ILE A 270 2.73 20.77 6.75
C ILE A 270 1.64 19.83 7.24
N THR A 271 1.44 19.67 8.55
CA THR A 271 0.38 18.83 9.12
C THR A 271 -0.90 19.66 9.35
N ASN A 272 -2.00 18.99 9.68
CA ASN A 272 -3.24 19.63 10.13
C ASN A 272 -3.40 19.52 11.67
N ILE A 273 -2.30 19.29 12.40
CA ILE A 273 -2.33 19.10 13.86
C ILE A 273 -2.57 20.45 14.53
N GLU A 274 -3.72 20.58 15.17
CA GLU A 274 -4.17 21.77 15.90
C GLU A 274 -3.85 21.64 17.40
N ASN A 275 -3.92 20.42 17.94
CA ASN A 275 -3.66 20.12 19.34
C ASN A 275 -2.63 18.99 19.44
N PHE A 276 -1.65 19.14 20.34
CA PHE A 276 -0.77 18.03 20.67
C PHE A 276 -0.41 18.00 22.16
N ASP A 277 -0.25 16.79 22.71
CA ASP A 277 0.22 16.55 24.06
C ASP A 277 1.38 15.55 24.03
N LEU A 278 2.56 16.03 24.45
CA LEU A 278 3.79 15.25 24.59
C LEU A 278 4.23 15.10 26.06
N SER A 279 3.31 15.29 27.01
CA SER A 279 3.59 15.25 28.45
C SER A 279 4.19 13.91 28.90
N ASN A 280 4.87 13.94 30.04
CA ASN A 280 5.52 12.78 30.66
C ASN A 280 6.59 12.08 29.78
N ASN A 281 7.06 12.73 28.72
CA ASN A 281 8.31 12.36 28.05
C ASN A 281 9.46 13.17 28.65
N THR A 282 10.67 12.58 28.68
CA THR A 282 11.85 13.25 29.20
C THR A 282 12.55 14.01 28.08
N PHE A 283 12.33 15.32 28.03
CA PHE A 283 13.02 16.23 27.14
C PHE A 283 14.17 16.91 27.88
N GLU A 284 15.32 17.04 27.22
CA GLU A 284 16.46 17.80 27.77
C GLU A 284 16.20 19.27 27.51
N ASP A 285 16.28 20.10 28.55
CA ASP A 285 16.29 21.56 28.38
C ASP A 285 17.56 21.96 27.61
N LYS A 286 17.40 22.66 26.48
CA LYS A 286 18.49 23.37 25.79
C LYS A 286 18.15 24.84 25.65
#